data_AF-A0A1V4X9U5-F1
#
_entry.id   AF-A0A1V4X9U5-F1
#
_cell.length_a   1.000
_cell.length_b   1.000
_cell.length_c   1.000
_cell.angle_alpha   90.00
_cell.angle_beta   90.00
_cell.angle_gamma   90.00
#
_symmetry.space_group_name_H-M   'P 1'
#
loop_
_entity.id
_entity.type
_entity.pdbx_description
1 polymer ?
#
loop_
_entity_poly.entity_id
_entity_poly.type
_entity_poly.pdbx_seq_one_letter_code
_entity_poly.pdbx_strand_id
1 'polypeptide(L)'
;MKIYNNIIYNCRRLSPGKEAVVVGPYITTGSYGSGRDLEFDYNIIHQGKAGSSHCMLSRTNYTYGEFVASTGAQSHISGHVDPLLNPGYQLTSSSPGINAALPLSIYFTTDNAGTPRPQGSGWDIGAFEYTDENQRP
;
A
#
# COMPACT_ATOMS: atom_id res chain seq x y z
N MET A 1 -3.12 -15.84 0.70
CA MET A 1 -3.36 -14.59 1.44
C MET A 1 -3.29 -13.43 0.48
N LYS A 2 -4.11 -12.39 0.68
CA LYS A 2 -4.17 -11.22 -0.21
C LYS A 2 -3.95 -9.96 0.61
N ILE A 3 -2.99 -9.15 0.23
CA ILE A 3 -2.67 -7.86 0.89
C ILE A 3 -2.67 -6.80 -0.20
N TYR A 4 -3.77 -6.05 -0.28
CA TYR A 4 -4.03 -5.04 -1.29
C TYR A 4 -4.42 -3.72 -0.67
N ASN A 5 -4.15 -2.63 -1.38
CA ASN A 5 -4.65 -1.28 -1.09
C ASN A 5 -4.17 -0.74 0.27
N ASN A 6 -2.99 -1.12 0.74
CA ASN A 6 -2.44 -0.65 2.01
C ASN A 6 -1.44 0.49 1.81
N ILE A 7 -1.33 1.35 2.82
CA ILE A 7 -0.23 2.30 2.96
C ILE A 7 0.62 1.88 4.15
N ILE A 8 1.89 1.60 3.89
CA ILE A 8 2.91 1.23 4.87
C ILE A 8 3.90 2.38 4.92
N TYR A 9 3.62 3.34 5.79
CA TYR A 9 4.31 4.63 5.83
C TYR A 9 5.02 4.85 7.17
N ASN A 10 6.28 5.26 7.11
CA ASN A 10 7.07 5.63 8.30
C ASN A 10 7.15 4.54 9.38
N CYS A 11 7.07 3.27 8.96
CA CYS A 11 7.22 2.09 9.82
C CYS A 11 8.70 1.82 10.14
N ARG A 12 8.95 1.08 11.23
CA ARG A 12 10.30 0.69 11.73
C ARG A 12 11.18 1.87 12.22
N ARG A 13 10.56 2.87 12.84
CA ARG A 13 11.22 4.13 13.27
C ARG A 13 12.26 4.02 14.40
N LEU A 14 12.13 3.04 15.32
CA LEU A 14 12.81 3.07 16.64
C LEU A 14 13.74 1.86 16.92
N SER A 15 14.10 1.07 15.90
CA SER A 15 14.84 -0.19 16.11
C SER A 15 15.89 -0.37 15.01
N PRO A 16 17.04 -1.01 15.28
CA PRO A 16 18.16 -1.11 14.32
C PRO A 16 17.90 -2.02 13.10
N GLY A 17 16.70 -2.62 12.98
CA GLY A 17 16.33 -3.41 11.81
C GLY A 17 15.93 -2.55 10.62
N LYS A 18 15.94 -3.14 9.41
CA LYS A 18 15.69 -2.38 8.18
C LYS A 18 14.26 -2.53 7.67
N GLU A 19 13.53 -3.57 8.05
CA GLU A 19 12.30 -4.00 7.38
C GLU A 19 11.04 -3.30 7.87
N ALA A 20 10.30 -2.67 6.95
CA ALA A 20 8.96 -2.13 7.18
C ALA A 20 7.88 -3.20 6.98
N VAL A 21 8.15 -4.18 6.11
CA VAL A 21 7.27 -5.33 5.86
C VAL A 21 8.02 -6.60 6.21
N VAL A 22 7.37 -7.48 6.96
CA VAL A 22 7.88 -8.83 7.23
C VAL A 22 6.90 -9.86 6.71
N VAL A 23 7.37 -10.64 5.76
CA VAL A 23 6.65 -11.77 5.19
C VAL A 23 7.26 -13.05 5.73
N GLY A 24 6.42 -13.96 6.22
CA GLY A 24 6.83 -15.22 6.84
C GLY A 24 7.70 -16.09 5.93
N PRO A 25 8.44 -17.06 6.49
CA PRO A 25 9.27 -17.96 5.71
C PRO A 25 8.42 -18.94 4.89
N TYR A 26 8.98 -19.42 3.77
CA TYR A 26 8.44 -20.51 2.95
C TYR A 26 7.10 -20.21 2.28
N ILE A 27 6.84 -18.95 1.91
CA ILE A 27 5.68 -18.59 1.09
C ILE A 27 6.12 -18.02 -0.26
N THR A 28 5.44 -18.43 -1.32
CA THR A 28 5.58 -17.78 -2.62
C THR A 28 4.82 -16.45 -2.59
N THR A 29 5.45 -15.39 -3.10
CA THR A 29 4.86 -14.05 -3.15
C THR A 29 4.77 -13.60 -4.60
N GLY A 30 3.69 -12.91 -4.97
CA GLY A 30 3.51 -12.34 -6.29
C GLY A 30 2.46 -11.24 -6.31
N SER A 31 2.15 -10.75 -7.50
CA SER A 31 1.16 -9.69 -7.72
C SER A 31 -0.28 -10.19 -7.78
N TYR A 32 -1.22 -9.25 -7.94
CA TYR A 32 -2.64 -9.56 -8.13
C TYR A 32 -2.84 -10.56 -9.27
N GLY A 33 -3.61 -11.62 -9.00
CA GLY A 33 -3.94 -12.66 -9.99
C GLY A 33 -2.80 -13.65 -10.27
N SER A 34 -1.68 -13.57 -9.54
CA SER A 34 -0.55 -14.49 -9.72
C SER A 34 -0.80 -15.89 -9.12
N GLY A 35 -1.82 -16.05 -8.27
CA GLY A 35 -2.15 -17.35 -7.65
C GLY A 35 -1.09 -17.85 -6.67
N ARG A 36 -0.20 -16.98 -6.19
CA ARG A 36 0.82 -17.30 -5.19
C ARG A 36 0.23 -17.40 -3.78
N ASP A 37 1.00 -17.98 -2.86
CA ASP A 37 0.58 -18.11 -1.45
C ASP A 37 0.25 -16.76 -0.83
N LEU A 38 1.02 -15.73 -1.20
CA LEU A 38 0.76 -14.32 -0.91
C LEU A 38 0.67 -13.53 -2.20
N GLU A 39 -0.48 -12.91 -2.44
CA GLU A 39 -0.61 -11.84 -3.42
C GLU A 39 -0.45 -10.50 -2.68
N PHE A 40 0.63 -9.78 -2.98
CA PHE A 40 1.02 -8.52 -2.32
C PHE A 40 1.16 -7.43 -3.39
N ASP A 41 0.10 -6.68 -3.63
CA ASP A 41 0.02 -5.72 -4.73
C ASP A 41 -0.78 -4.48 -4.33
N TYR A 42 -0.78 -3.41 -5.14
CA TYR A 42 -1.52 -2.18 -4.82
C TYR A 42 -1.19 -1.60 -3.43
N ASN A 43 0.04 -1.76 -2.94
CA ASN A 43 0.43 -1.23 -1.63
C ASN A 43 1.48 -0.13 -1.82
N ILE A 44 1.27 1.02 -1.20
CA ILE A 44 2.31 2.04 -1.11
C ILE A 44 3.19 1.72 0.10
N ILE A 45 4.45 1.43 -0.14
CA ILE A 45 5.46 1.30 0.92
C ILE A 45 6.35 2.53 0.83
N HIS A 46 6.45 3.32 1.89
CA HIS A 46 7.30 4.50 1.88
C HIS A 46 7.94 4.75 3.25
N GLN A 47 9.23 5.06 3.23
CA GLN A 47 10.00 5.28 4.46
C GLN A 47 9.52 6.50 5.26
N GLY A 48 8.85 7.47 4.63
CA GLY A 48 8.52 8.74 5.27
C GLY A 48 9.77 9.42 5.83
N LYS A 49 9.62 10.14 6.95
CA LYS A 49 10.72 10.92 7.53
C LYS A 49 11.81 10.07 8.21
N ALA A 50 11.44 8.94 8.81
CA ALA A 50 12.34 8.21 9.70
C ALA A 50 12.11 6.68 9.71
N GLY A 51 11.28 6.16 8.80
CA GLY A 51 11.03 4.74 8.65
C GLY A 51 11.92 4.09 7.60
N SER A 52 11.45 2.98 7.05
CA SER A 52 12.12 2.25 5.97
C SER A 52 11.13 1.80 4.91
N SER A 53 11.65 1.43 3.73
CA SER A 53 10.92 0.79 2.63
C SER A 53 11.35 -0.66 2.38
N HIS A 54 12.23 -1.24 3.21
CA HIS A 54 12.68 -2.62 2.99
C HIS A 54 11.60 -3.64 3.33
N CYS A 55 11.63 -4.75 2.60
CA CYS A 55 10.75 -5.90 2.80
C CYS A 55 11.58 -7.13 3.13
N MET A 56 11.28 -7.80 4.24
CA MET A 56 11.87 -9.09 4.56
C MET A 56 10.99 -10.22 4.02
N LEU A 57 11.57 -11.11 3.22
CA LEU A 57 10.95 -12.35 2.74
C LEU A 57 11.88 -13.52 2.99
N SER A 58 11.37 -14.59 3.61
CA SER A 58 12.13 -15.81 3.89
C SER A 58 13.50 -15.54 4.54
N ARG A 59 13.52 -14.65 5.54
CA ARG A 59 14.72 -14.21 6.31
C ARG A 59 15.75 -13.41 5.50
N THR A 60 15.45 -13.08 4.26
CA THR A 60 16.28 -12.19 3.43
C THR A 60 15.66 -10.80 3.42
N ASN A 61 16.49 -9.80 3.68
CA ASN A 61 16.07 -8.40 3.73
C ASN A 61 16.34 -7.76 2.37
N TYR A 62 15.28 -7.34 1.69
CA TYR A 62 15.35 -6.76 0.36
C TYR A 62 15.09 -5.25 0.44
N THR A 63 15.84 -4.46 -0.32
CA THR A 63 15.33 -3.15 -0.73
C THR A 63 14.01 -3.33 -1.47
N TYR A 64 13.19 -2.28 -1.56
CA TYR A 64 11.92 -2.36 -2.29
C TYR A 64 12.11 -2.88 -3.73
N GLY A 65 13.11 -2.36 -4.45
CA GLY A 65 13.38 -2.77 -5.83
C GLY A 65 13.77 -4.24 -5.96
N GLU A 66 14.63 -4.74 -5.06
CA GLU A 66 15.02 -6.16 -5.04
C GLU A 66 13.84 -7.06 -4.64
N PHE A 67 12.96 -6.59 -3.75
CA PHE A 67 11.74 -7.32 -3.39
C PHE A 67 10.82 -7.48 -4.61
N VAL A 68 10.56 -6.40 -5.34
CA VAL A 68 9.76 -6.44 -6.57
C VAL A 68 10.42 -7.35 -7.62
N ALA A 69 11.73 -7.22 -7.84
CA ALA A 69 12.44 -8.03 -8.83
C ALA A 69 12.46 -9.53 -8.49
N SER A 70 12.59 -9.88 -7.20
CA SER A 70 12.66 -11.29 -6.77
C SER A 70 11.30 -11.98 -6.71
N THR A 71 10.22 -11.23 -6.48
CA THR A 71 8.88 -11.80 -6.28
C THR A 71 7.93 -11.60 -7.46
N GLY A 72 8.16 -10.57 -8.27
CA GLY A 72 7.17 -10.10 -9.25
C GLY A 72 5.91 -9.51 -8.61
N ALA A 73 5.99 -9.12 -7.33
CA ALA A 73 4.91 -8.43 -6.61
C ALA A 73 4.91 -6.91 -6.90
N GLN A 74 3.86 -6.21 -6.48
CA GLN A 74 3.69 -4.76 -6.69
C GLN A 74 3.72 -4.30 -8.16
N SER A 75 3.24 -5.11 -9.11
CA SER A 75 3.19 -4.75 -10.53
C SER A 75 2.29 -3.55 -10.85
N HIS A 76 1.36 -3.20 -9.96
CA HIS A 76 0.41 -2.11 -10.18
C HIS A 76 0.78 -0.79 -9.49
N ILE A 77 1.91 -0.75 -8.76
CA ILE A 77 2.45 0.47 -8.17
C ILE A 77 3.89 0.63 -8.65
N SER A 78 4.19 1.78 -9.28
CA SER A 78 5.53 2.04 -9.78
C SER A 78 6.42 2.57 -8.64
N GLY A 79 7.33 1.73 -8.15
CA GLY A 79 8.28 2.13 -7.11
C GLY A 79 7.66 2.33 -5.73
N HIS A 80 8.40 2.97 -4.84
CA HIS A 80 7.99 3.24 -3.46
C HIS A 80 7.60 4.73 -3.28
N VAL A 81 6.53 5.16 -3.95
CA VAL A 81 6.11 6.58 -3.99
C VAL A 81 5.70 7.14 -2.62
N ASP A 82 5.90 8.44 -2.40
CA ASP A 82 5.37 9.11 -1.21
C ASP A 82 3.83 9.18 -1.30
N PRO A 83 3.08 8.63 -0.33
CA PRO A 83 1.62 8.71 -0.34
C PRO A 83 1.08 10.12 -0.10
N LEU A 84 1.90 11.10 0.26
CA LEU A 84 1.51 12.50 0.51
C LEU A 84 0.31 12.60 1.48
N LEU A 85 0.51 12.07 2.69
CA LEU A 85 -0.51 12.05 3.74
C LEU A 85 -0.54 13.35 4.54
N ASN A 86 -1.74 13.78 4.93
CA ASN A 86 -1.92 14.80 5.97
C ASN A 86 -1.67 14.19 7.38
N PRO A 87 -1.64 15.01 8.45
CA PRO A 87 -1.43 14.50 9.82
C PRO A 87 -2.48 13.51 10.32
N GLY A 88 -3.65 13.45 9.68
CA GLY A 88 -4.72 12.47 9.94
C GLY A 88 -4.59 11.17 9.13
N TYR A 89 -3.46 10.95 8.45
CA TYR A 89 -3.21 9.79 7.59
C TYR A 89 -4.19 9.64 6.41
N GLN A 90 -4.74 10.77 5.94
CA GLN A 90 -5.55 10.83 4.72
C GLN A 90 -4.72 11.38 3.56
N LEU A 91 -5.04 10.95 2.34
CA LEU A 91 -4.39 11.44 1.14
C LEU A 91 -4.62 12.95 0.98
N THR A 92 -3.64 13.65 0.43
CA THR A 92 -3.78 15.03 -0.06
C THR A 92 -4.09 15.04 -1.55
N SER A 93 -4.53 16.18 -2.09
CA SER A 93 -4.96 16.34 -3.50
C SER A 93 -3.95 15.88 -4.56
N SER A 94 -2.66 15.87 -4.23
CA SER A 94 -1.59 15.46 -5.15
C SER A 94 -1.12 14.03 -4.93
N SER A 95 -1.77 13.26 -4.04
CA SER A 95 -1.34 11.92 -3.68
C SER A 95 -1.37 10.96 -4.88
N PRO A 96 -0.31 10.16 -5.09
CA PRO A 96 -0.33 9.09 -6.09
C PRO A 96 -1.24 7.91 -5.68
N GLY A 97 -1.77 7.91 -4.45
CA GLY A 97 -2.73 6.90 -3.99
C GLY A 97 -4.16 7.13 -4.49
N ILE A 98 -4.44 8.30 -5.08
CA ILE A 98 -5.77 8.65 -5.58
C ILE A 98 -6.09 7.87 -6.86
N ASN A 99 -7.29 7.26 -6.93
CA ASN A 99 -7.79 6.42 -8.02
C ASN A 99 -6.87 5.23 -8.39
N ALA A 100 -5.95 4.84 -7.51
CA ALA A 100 -4.90 3.87 -7.82
C ALA A 100 -5.16 2.47 -7.25
N ALA A 101 -6.22 2.28 -6.46
CA ALA A 101 -6.47 1.03 -5.76
C ALA A 101 -7.25 0.01 -6.59
N LEU A 102 -7.13 -1.25 -6.21
CA LEU A 102 -7.96 -2.33 -6.74
C LEU A 102 -9.40 -2.20 -6.19
N PRO A 103 -10.45 -2.17 -7.03
CA PRO A 103 -11.82 -2.18 -6.56
C PRO A 103 -12.16 -3.48 -5.82
N LEU A 104 -12.63 -3.37 -4.58
CA LEU A 104 -12.98 -4.49 -3.70
C LEU A 104 -14.45 -4.47 -3.28
N SER A 105 -15.32 -3.97 -4.17
CA SER A 105 -16.76 -3.73 -3.93
C SER A 105 -17.55 -4.98 -3.50
N ILE A 106 -17.02 -6.17 -3.76
CA ILE A 106 -17.60 -7.43 -3.30
C ILE A 106 -17.49 -7.64 -1.78
N TYR A 107 -16.59 -6.92 -1.12
CA TYR A 107 -16.32 -7.06 0.33
C TYR A 107 -16.87 -5.89 1.14
N PHE A 108 -16.77 -4.66 0.61
CA PHE A 108 -17.26 -3.45 1.24
C PHE A 108 -17.41 -2.35 0.21
N THR A 109 -18.15 -1.29 0.55
CA THR A 109 -18.42 -0.16 -0.37
C THR A 109 -18.21 1.21 0.27
N THR A 110 -17.74 1.26 1.52
CA THR A 110 -17.45 2.52 2.23
C THR A 110 -16.05 2.47 2.86
N ASP A 111 -15.42 3.63 2.98
CA ASP A 111 -14.14 3.78 3.68
C ASP A 111 -14.30 3.82 5.22
N ASN A 112 -13.20 4.05 5.95
CA ASN A 112 -13.21 4.10 7.41
C ASN A 112 -13.96 5.30 8.01
N ALA A 113 -14.22 6.36 7.24
CA ALA A 113 -15.04 7.50 7.64
C ALA A 113 -16.52 7.36 7.24
N GLY A 114 -16.88 6.27 6.53
CA GLY A 114 -18.22 6.05 5.98
C GLY A 114 -18.44 6.68 4.60
N THR A 115 -17.39 7.21 3.96
CA THR A 115 -17.44 7.76 2.60
C THR A 115 -17.65 6.61 1.60
N PRO A 116 -18.64 6.70 0.68
CA PRO A 116 -18.79 5.71 -0.38
C PRO A 116 -17.53 5.59 -1.26
N ARG A 117 -17.22 4.38 -1.72
CA ARG A 117 -16.12 4.12 -2.66
C ARG A 117 -16.66 3.74 -4.05
N PRO A 118 -16.05 4.22 -5.15
CA PRO A 118 -14.99 5.24 -5.20
C PRO A 118 -15.50 6.66 -4.98
N GLN A 119 -14.59 7.57 -4.66
CA GLN A 119 -14.71 8.98 -4.99
C GLN A 119 -13.84 9.26 -6.22
N GLY A 120 -14.40 9.89 -7.26
CA GLY A 120 -13.70 10.07 -8.53
C GLY A 120 -13.78 8.85 -9.46
N SER A 121 -12.67 8.50 -10.11
CA SER A 121 -12.62 7.50 -11.20
C SER A 121 -12.26 6.08 -10.75
N GLY A 122 -11.77 5.91 -9.52
CA GLY A 122 -11.29 4.65 -8.97
C GLY A 122 -11.21 4.72 -7.45
N TRP A 123 -10.97 3.58 -6.80
CA TRP A 123 -10.78 3.56 -5.36
C TRP A 123 -9.42 4.15 -4.98
N ASP A 124 -9.34 4.76 -3.81
CA ASP A 124 -8.08 5.26 -3.27
C ASP A 124 -7.35 4.24 -2.41
N ILE A 125 -6.01 4.24 -2.47
CA ILE A 125 -5.17 3.35 -1.66
C ILE A 125 -5.22 3.82 -0.21
N GLY A 126 -5.36 2.87 0.71
CA GLY A 126 -5.43 3.14 2.15
C GLY A 126 -6.86 3.18 2.69
N ALA A 127 -6.99 3.64 3.93
CA ALA A 127 -8.22 3.51 4.72
C ALA A 127 -9.32 4.52 4.36
N PHE A 128 -8.99 5.61 3.65
CA PHE A 128 -9.88 6.74 3.37
C PHE A 128 -9.89 7.05 1.87
N GLU A 129 -11.04 7.50 1.38
CA GLU A 129 -11.15 8.17 0.07
C GLU A 129 -10.80 9.65 0.22
N TYR A 130 -10.07 10.17 -0.76
CA TYR A 130 -9.89 11.59 -0.95
C TYR A 130 -11.21 12.18 -1.47
N THR A 131 -11.76 13.10 -0.70
CA THR A 131 -12.88 13.93 -1.14
C THR A 131 -12.35 15.34 -1.32
N ASP A 132 -12.46 15.87 -2.54
CA ASP A 132 -12.24 17.29 -2.74
C ASP A 132 -13.17 18.05 -1.79
N GLU A 133 -12.65 19.10 -1.16
CA GLU A 133 -13.36 19.90 -0.15
C GLU A 133 -14.71 20.44 -0.66
N ASN A 134 -14.84 20.57 -1.99
CA ASN A 134 -16.04 20.98 -2.71
C ASN A 134 -17.11 19.89 -2.87
N GLN A 135 -16.91 18.67 -2.34
CA GLN A 135 -17.85 17.55 -2.43
C GLN A 135 -18.43 17.09 -1.09
N ARG A 136 -18.15 17.83 0.00
CA ARG A 136 -18.89 17.65 1.26
C ARG A 136 -20.26 18.35 1.16
N PRO A 137 -21.38 17.68 1.50
CA PRO A 137 -22.70 18.32 1.53
C PRO A 137 -22.78 19.46 2.54
#